data_AF-A0A849ECP1-F1
#
_entry.id   AF-A0A849ECP1-F1
#
_cell.length_a   1.000
_cell.length_b   1.000
_cell.length_c   1.000
_cell.angle_alpha   90.00
_cell.angle_beta   90.00
_cell.angle_gamma   90.00
#
_symmetry.space_group_name_H-M   'P 1'
#
loop_
_entity.id
_entity.type
_entity.pdbx_description
1 polymer ?
#
loop_
_entity_poly.entity_id
_entity_poly.type
_entity_poly.pdbx_seq_one_letter_code
_entity_poly.pdbx_strand_id
1 'polypeptide(L)'
;LEVLMEADDAGLCLVNDAARRTLYMFNHIEYDSTTLAEEYHRDVAAGKPIHIPPNYFPGDDPTKTPENRWRSHAHLLFGNWLNEVYQSTPYDLDKIGK
;
A
#
# COMPACT_ATOMS: atom_id res chain seq x y z
N LEU A 1 -13.32 -8.07 -13.70
CA LEU A 1 -12.71 -7.51 -12.49
C LEU A 1 -12.89 -8.52 -11.39
N GLU A 2 -11.82 -8.86 -10.69
CA GLU A 2 -11.80 -9.79 -9.57
C GLU A 2 -11.33 -9.02 -8.33
N VAL A 3 -12.11 -9.06 -7.25
CA VAL A 3 -11.72 -8.45 -5.97
C VAL A 3 -10.81 -9.43 -5.23
N LEU A 4 -9.59 -8.98 -4.91
CA LEU A 4 -8.58 -9.78 -4.21
C LEU A 4 -8.47 -9.39 -2.73
N MET A 5 -8.82 -8.16 -2.38
CA MET A 5 -8.76 -7.65 -1.01
C MET A 5 -9.80 -6.56 -0.79
N GLU A 6 -10.49 -6.64 0.33
CA GLU A 6 -11.40 -5.63 0.87
C GLU A 6 -11.27 -5.58 2.39
N ALA A 7 -11.73 -4.49 3.00
CA ALA A 7 -11.81 -4.34 4.44
C ALA A 7 -13.10 -3.62 4.82
N ASP A 8 -13.72 -4.00 5.94
CA ASP A 8 -15.00 -3.41 6.39
C ASP A 8 -14.91 -1.88 6.55
N ASP A 9 -13.79 -1.37 7.06
CA ASP A 9 -13.60 0.06 7.34
C ASP A 9 -13.05 0.86 6.14
N ALA A 10 -12.35 0.20 5.19
CA ALA A 10 -11.65 0.86 4.08
C ALA A 10 -12.28 0.57 2.70
N GLY A 11 -13.22 -0.36 2.62
CA GLY A 11 -13.87 -0.80 1.38
C GLY A 11 -12.95 -1.61 0.47
N LEU A 12 -13.07 -1.38 -0.84
CA LEU A 12 -12.28 -2.09 -1.86
C LEU A 12 -10.79 -1.70 -1.78
N CYS A 13 -9.91 -2.70 -1.70
CA CYS A 13 -8.48 -2.49 -1.55
C CYS A 13 -7.69 -2.87 -2.80
N LEU A 14 -7.83 -4.12 -3.26
CA LEU A 14 -7.06 -4.68 -4.37
C LEU A 14 -7.97 -5.36 -5.39
N VAL A 15 -7.88 -4.96 -6.66
CA VAL A 15 -8.69 -5.50 -7.75
C VAL A 15 -7.81 -5.90 -8.94
N ASN A 16 -8.01 -7.10 -9.45
CA ASN A 16 -7.34 -7.62 -10.64
C ASN A 16 -8.23 -7.46 -11.89
N ASP A 17 -7.64 -6.89 -12.95
CA ASP A 17 -8.18 -6.91 -14.31
C ASP A 17 -7.22 -7.68 -15.24
N ALA A 18 -7.37 -8.99 -15.26
CA ALA A 18 -6.59 -9.88 -16.11
C ALA A 18 -6.70 -9.53 -17.61
N ALA A 19 -7.87 -9.06 -18.07
CA ALA A 19 -8.08 -8.71 -19.48
C ALA A 19 -7.23 -7.51 -19.91
N ARG A 20 -6.88 -6.61 -18.97
CA ARG A 20 -6.03 -5.44 -19.19
C ARG A 20 -4.64 -5.58 -18.57
N ARG A 21 -4.30 -6.75 -18.00
CA ARG A 21 -3.06 -6.98 -17.25
C ARG A 21 -2.80 -5.88 -16.21
N THR A 22 -3.84 -5.45 -15.52
CA THR A 22 -3.80 -4.31 -14.60
C THR A 22 -4.22 -4.75 -13.20
N LEU A 23 -3.45 -4.33 -12.20
CA LEU A 23 -3.76 -4.50 -10.79
C LEU A 23 -4.02 -3.11 -10.19
N TYR A 24 -5.20 -2.93 -9.59
CA TYR A 24 -5.62 -1.68 -8.95
C TYR A 24 -5.45 -1.81 -7.44
N MET A 25 -4.62 -0.95 -6.85
CA MET A 25 -4.45 -0.81 -5.40
C MET A 25 -4.97 0.55 -4.97
N PHE A 26 -6.02 0.57 -4.13
CA PHE A 26 -6.68 1.81 -3.67
C PHE A 26 -6.15 2.31 -2.33
N ASN A 27 -5.38 1.49 -1.62
CA ASN A 27 -4.74 1.86 -0.35
C ASN A 27 -3.24 2.11 -0.54
N HIS A 28 -2.61 2.66 0.49
CA HIS A 28 -1.20 3.01 0.47
C HIS A 28 -0.33 2.00 1.24
N ILE A 29 -0.27 0.76 0.76
CA ILE A 29 0.53 -0.29 1.41
C ILE A 29 2.05 -0.04 1.28
N GLU A 30 2.46 0.85 0.38
CA GLU A 30 3.84 1.29 0.16
C GLU A 30 4.32 2.31 1.19
N TYR A 31 3.44 2.91 1.98
CA TYR A 31 3.80 3.97 2.93
C TYR A 31 4.82 3.50 3.97
N ASP A 32 5.71 4.42 4.32
CA ASP A 32 6.60 4.28 5.46
C ASP A 32 5.83 4.37 6.77
N SER A 33 6.48 3.91 7.85
CA SER A 33 5.87 3.92 9.19
C SER A 33 5.38 5.31 9.61
N THR A 34 6.02 6.40 9.14
CA THR A 34 5.77 7.78 9.58
C THR A 34 4.88 8.59 8.66
N THR A 35 4.54 8.11 7.45
CA THR A 35 3.86 8.93 6.44
C THR A 35 2.51 9.46 6.93
N LEU A 36 1.67 8.61 7.56
CA LEU A 36 0.38 9.05 8.12
C LEU A 36 0.56 10.01 9.32
N ALA A 37 1.64 9.87 10.10
CA ALA A 37 1.94 10.80 11.20
C ALA A 37 2.31 12.18 10.66
N GLU A 38 3.13 12.23 9.61
CA GLU A 38 3.52 13.46 8.94
C GLU A 38 2.29 14.18 8.35
N GLU A 39 1.39 13.44 7.70
CA GLU A 39 0.12 13.97 7.21
C GLU A 39 -0.75 14.51 8.35
N TYR A 40 -0.90 13.74 9.43
CA TYR A 40 -1.66 14.15 10.61
C TYR A 40 -1.12 15.44 11.23
N HIS A 41 0.19 15.50 11.50
CA HIS A 41 0.80 16.68 12.11
C HIS A 41 0.75 17.91 11.21
N ARG A 42 0.94 17.74 9.89
CA ARG A 42 0.77 18.81 8.90
C ARG A 42 -0.64 19.39 8.97
N ASP A 43 -1.65 18.53 8.99
CA ASP A 43 -3.05 18.95 8.93
C ASP A 43 -3.55 19.53 10.26
N VAL A 44 -3.06 19.04 11.41
CA VAL A 44 -3.23 19.67 12.73
C VAL A 44 -2.62 21.07 12.74
N ALA A 45 -1.38 21.23 12.25
CA ALA A 45 -0.72 22.54 12.19
C ALA A 45 -1.45 23.53 11.27
N ALA A 46 -2.13 23.03 10.24
CA ALA A 46 -3.00 23.82 9.37
C ALA A 46 -4.39 24.12 9.97
N GLY A 47 -4.69 23.65 11.18
CA GLY A 47 -5.97 23.85 11.85
C GLY A 47 -7.15 23.14 11.18
N LYS A 48 -6.90 22.08 10.40
CA LYS A 48 -7.96 21.34 9.72
C LYS A 48 -8.76 20.48 10.71
N PRO A 49 -10.08 20.31 10.51
CA PRO A 49 -10.89 19.41 11.31
C PRO A 49 -10.62 17.96 10.89
N ILE A 50 -9.56 17.36 11.44
CA ILE A 50 -9.15 15.98 11.16
C ILE A 50 -9.16 15.13 12.43
N HIS A 51 -9.29 13.81 12.23
CA HIS A 51 -9.22 12.83 13.30
C HIS A 51 -7.85 12.14 13.34
N ILE A 52 -7.53 11.51 14.46
CA ILE A 52 -6.37 10.64 14.58
C ILE A 52 -6.57 9.44 13.63
N PRO A 53 -5.56 9.06 12.81
CA PRO A 53 -5.68 7.89 11.95
C PRO A 53 -5.96 6.62 12.78
N PRO A 54 -7.00 5.84 12.45
CA PRO A 54 -7.40 4.69 13.25
C PRO A 54 -6.33 3.59 13.20
N ASN A 55 -6.12 2.90 14.32
CA ASN A 55 -5.20 1.75 14.44
C ASN A 55 -3.73 2.05 14.07
N TYR A 56 -3.32 3.32 14.10
CA TYR A 56 -2.00 3.76 13.64
C TYR A 56 -1.04 4.07 14.80
N PHE A 57 -1.44 4.95 15.72
CA PHE A 57 -0.64 5.30 16.89
C PHE A 57 -0.90 4.36 18.07
N PRO A 58 0.12 3.95 18.85
CA PRO A 58 -0.09 3.09 20.02
C PRO A 58 -1.02 3.69 21.08
N GLY A 59 -2.24 3.17 21.18
CA GLY A 59 -3.28 3.67 22.08
C GLY A 59 -3.81 5.04 21.70
N ASP A 60 -3.87 5.33 20.39
CA ASP A 60 -4.38 6.59 19.81
C ASP A 60 -3.67 7.85 20.34
N ASP A 61 -2.38 7.72 20.67
CA ASP A 61 -1.55 8.80 21.18
C ASP A 61 -0.56 9.29 20.10
N PRO A 62 -0.79 10.46 19.47
CA PRO A 62 0.04 10.99 18.39
C PRO A 62 1.45 11.41 18.82
N THR A 63 1.77 11.33 20.12
CA THR A 63 3.14 11.58 20.61
C THR A 63 4.02 10.33 20.57
N LYS A 64 3.42 9.15 20.38
CA LYS A 64 4.13 7.88 20.31
C LYS A 64 4.51 7.54 18.88
N THR A 65 5.64 6.84 18.73
CA THR A 65 6.09 6.35 17.43
C THR A 65 5.11 5.30 16.88
N PRO A 66 4.60 5.46 15.64
CA PRO A 66 3.70 4.49 15.02
C PRO A 66 4.43 3.18 14.68
N GLU A 67 3.69 2.07 14.78
CA GLU A 67 4.17 0.74 14.41
C GLU A 67 3.80 0.41 12.96
N ASN A 68 4.73 -0.12 12.18
CA ASN A 68 4.43 -0.56 10.83
C ASN A 68 3.85 -1.98 10.83
N ARG A 69 2.53 -2.07 10.65
CA ARG A 69 1.79 -3.34 10.69
C ARG A 69 1.51 -3.91 9.29
N TRP A 70 1.91 -3.22 8.22
CA TRP A 70 1.59 -3.58 6.83
C TRP A 70 2.81 -3.91 5.97
N ARG A 71 4.03 -3.53 6.37
CA ARG A 71 5.26 -3.65 5.56
C ARG A 71 5.51 -5.07 5.05
N SER A 72 5.23 -6.10 5.85
CA SER A 72 5.38 -7.49 5.41
C SER A 72 4.50 -7.81 4.20
N HIS A 73 3.24 -7.36 4.22
CA HIS A 73 2.30 -7.54 3.12
C HIS A 73 2.67 -6.70 1.91
N ALA A 74 3.23 -5.50 2.11
CA ALA A 74 3.78 -4.69 1.03
C ALA A 74 4.88 -5.45 0.27
N HIS A 75 5.84 -6.02 0.99
CA HIS A 75 6.94 -6.77 0.40
C HIS A 75 6.44 -8.00 -0.37
N LEU A 76 5.46 -8.72 0.17
CA LEU A 76 4.84 -9.85 -0.51
C LEU A 76 4.12 -9.42 -1.80
N LEU A 77 3.35 -8.34 -1.75
CA LEU A 77 2.62 -7.83 -2.92
C LEU A 77 3.58 -7.48 -4.05
N PHE A 78 4.57 -6.62 -3.78
CA PHE A 78 5.53 -6.20 -4.80
C PHE A 78 6.39 -7.37 -5.28
N GLY A 79 6.83 -8.27 -4.39
CA GLY A 79 7.58 -9.46 -4.77
C GLY A 79 6.80 -10.39 -5.70
N ASN A 80 5.54 -10.69 -5.35
CA ASN A 80 4.67 -11.54 -6.17
C ASN A 80 4.37 -10.88 -7.52
N TRP A 81 4.08 -9.58 -7.51
CA TRP A 81 3.76 -8.83 -8.73
C TRP A 81 4.96 -8.77 -9.68
N LEU A 82 6.18 -8.45 -9.20
CA LEU A 82 7.38 -8.47 -10.04
C LEU A 82 7.64 -9.87 -10.62
N ASN A 83 7.50 -10.91 -9.79
CA ASN A 83 7.67 -12.28 -10.24
C ASN A 83 6.64 -12.66 -11.32
N GLU A 84 5.37 -12.27 -11.15
CA GLU A 84 4.33 -12.48 -12.16
C GLU A 84 4.64 -11.76 -13.47
N VAL A 85 5.05 -10.49 -13.41
CA VAL A 85 5.45 -9.71 -14.58
C VAL A 85 6.62 -10.37 -15.32
N TYR A 86 7.63 -10.83 -14.58
CA TYR A 86 8.78 -11.54 -15.13
C TYR A 86 8.37 -12.85 -15.84
N GLN A 87 7.51 -13.66 -15.20
CA GLN A 87 7.09 -14.96 -15.76
C GLN A 87 6.10 -14.83 -16.93
N SER A 88 5.28 -13.78 -16.93
CA SER A 88 4.20 -13.60 -17.92
C SER A 88 4.61 -12.77 -19.14
N THR A 89 5.75 -12.09 -19.10
CA THR A 89 6.20 -11.22 -20.19
C THR A 89 7.22 -11.94 -21.05
N PRO A 90 6.95 -12.18 -22.35
CA PRO A 90 7.96 -12.76 -23.26
C PRO A 90 9.17 -11.83 -23.41
N TYR A 91 10.37 -12.39 -23.32
CA TYR A 91 11.63 -11.69 -23.59
C TYR A 91 12.65 -12.65 -24.23
N ASP A 92 13.68 -12.09 -24.85
CA ASP A 92 14.80 -12.83 -25.45
C ASP A 92 16.00 -12.81 -24.49
N LEU A 93 16.40 -13.98 -24.00
CA LEU A 93 17.50 -14.13 -23.05
C LEU A 93 18.82 -13.59 -23.60
N ASP A 94 19.07 -13.72 -24.91
CA ASP A 94 20.32 -13.29 -25.55
C ASP A 94 20.46 -11.76 -25.63
N LYS A 95 19.40 -11.02 -25.32
CA LYS A 95 19.38 -9.55 -25.31
C LYS A 95 19.57 -8.95 -23.91
N ILE A 96 19.58 -9.75 -22.86
CA ILE A 96 19.74 -9.24 -21.49
C ILE A 96 21.17 -8.74 -21.27
N GLY A 97 21.32 -7.48 -20.85
CA GLY A 97 22.61 -6.90 -20.46
C GLY A 97 23.56 -6.56 -21.61
N LYS A 98 23.11 -6.65 -22.87
CA LYS A 98 23.77 -6.04 -24.03
C LYS A 98 23.41 -4.56 -24.11
#